data_AF-A0A9E0LK03-F1
#
_entry.id   AF-A0A9E0LK03-F1
#
_cell.length_a   1.000
_cell.length_b   1.000
_cell.length_c   1.000
_cell.angle_alpha   90.00
_cell.angle_beta   90.00
_cell.angle_gamma   90.00
#
_symmetry.space_group_name_H-M   'P 1'
#
loop_
_entity.id
_entity.type
_entity.pdbx_description
1 polymer ?
#
loop_
_entity_poly.entity_id
_entity_poly.type
_entity_poly.pdbx_seq_one_letter_code
_entity_poly.pdbx_strand_id
1 'polypeptide(L)'
;MTDDKKALREFVAGARALARKKKLGAPQAQVSGEAEDSSPEEDLVCCKGVVHIAYRGIADDRMYLSYSRQWNEIRFFRANGLRVFCADCRHRVL
;
A
#
# COMPACT_ATOMS: atom_id res chain seq x y z
N MET A 1 -34.13 48.37 11.04
CA MET A 1 -34.12 46.90 10.86
C MET A 1 -32.80 46.49 10.22
N THR A 2 -31.71 46.49 10.98
CA THR A 2 -30.34 46.41 10.44
C THR A 2 -29.35 45.85 11.48
N ASP A 3 -29.71 44.76 12.18
CA ASP A 3 -28.78 44.10 13.12
C ASP A 3 -28.43 42.65 12.68
N ASP A 4 -29.32 41.95 11.98
CA ASP A 4 -29.12 40.52 11.63
C ASP A 4 -28.08 40.25 10.54
N LYS A 5 -27.77 41.23 9.67
CA LYS A 5 -26.80 41.04 8.57
C LYS A 5 -25.33 41.08 9.01
N LYS A 6 -25.02 41.72 10.14
CA LYS A 6 -23.64 41.82 10.64
C LYS A 6 -23.21 40.50 11.27
N ALA A 7 -24.08 39.89 12.08
CA ALA A 7 -23.84 38.62 12.75
C ALA A 7 -23.56 37.46 11.78
N LEU A 8 -24.30 37.38 10.66
CA LEU A 8 -24.12 36.32 9.67
C LEU A 8 -22.76 36.41 8.95
N ARG A 9 -22.22 37.62 8.81
CA ARG A 9 -20.95 37.88 8.11
C ARG A 9 -19.73 37.49 8.96
N GLU A 10 -19.83 37.61 10.29
CA GLU A 10 -18.78 37.19 11.23
C GLU A 10 -18.69 35.65 11.36
N PHE A 11 -19.83 34.95 11.29
CA PHE A 11 -19.84 33.48 11.38
C PHE A 11 -19.20 32.79 10.16
N VAL A 12 -19.44 33.30 8.95
CA VAL A 12 -18.84 32.78 7.70
C VAL A 12 -17.33 33.03 7.64
N ALA A 13 -16.84 34.10 8.28
CA ALA A 13 -15.40 34.37 8.37
C ALA A 13 -14.67 33.37 9.30
N GLY A 14 -15.29 32.95 10.40
CA GLY A 14 -14.74 31.94 11.32
C GLY A 14 -14.62 30.54 10.70
N ALA A 15 -15.59 30.14 9.86
CA ALA A 15 -15.63 28.81 9.25
C ALA A 15 -14.54 28.58 8.18
N ARG A 16 -14.01 29.63 7.55
CA ARG A 16 -12.92 29.52 6.55
C ARG A 16 -11.52 29.40 7.15
N ALA A 17 -11.33 29.73 8.43
CA ALA A 17 -10.03 29.66 9.09
C ALA A 17 -9.61 28.22 9.50
N LEU A 18 -10.57 27.30 9.63
CA LEU A 18 -10.31 25.92 10.06
C LEU A 18 -10.06 24.92 8.90
N ALA A 19 -10.32 25.32 7.63
CA ALA A 19 -10.11 24.46 6.46
C ALA A 19 -8.71 24.57 5.83
N ARG A 20 -7.79 25.38 6.39
CA ARG A 20 -6.44 25.61 5.86
C ARG A 20 -5.30 24.96 6.65
N LYS A 21 -5.59 23.93 7.46
CA LYS A 21 -4.57 23.23 8.27
C LYS A 21 -4.27 21.78 7.84
N LYS A 22 -4.73 21.37 6.65
CA LYS A 22 -4.46 20.03 6.09
C LYS A 22 -3.95 20.04 4.64
N LYS A 23 -3.29 21.12 4.22
CA LYS A 23 -2.36 21.11 3.07
C LYS A 23 -0.95 20.95 3.63
N LEU A 24 -0.59 19.71 3.96
CA LEU A 24 0.82 19.33 4.07
C LEU A 24 1.39 19.42 2.66
N GLY A 25 2.18 20.46 2.45
CA GLY A 25 3.10 20.54 1.33
C GLY A 25 4.08 19.37 1.40
N ALA A 26 4.44 18.90 0.22
CA ALA A 26 5.64 18.10 0.03
C ALA A 26 6.86 18.90 0.51
N PRO A 27 7.71 18.34 1.38
CA PRO A 27 9.12 18.61 1.35
C PRO A 27 9.77 17.55 0.44
N GLN A 28 10.22 17.96 -0.74
CA GLN A 28 11.39 17.31 -1.34
C GLN A 28 12.57 17.64 -0.43
N ALA A 29 12.92 16.70 0.45
CA ALA A 29 14.20 16.66 1.12
C ALA A 29 14.76 15.26 0.90
N GLN A 30 15.75 15.21 0.03
CA GLN A 30 16.59 14.06 -0.19
C GLN A 30 17.37 13.81 1.12
N VAL A 31 17.00 12.76 1.84
CA VAL A 31 17.89 12.09 2.79
C VAL A 31 17.94 10.65 2.37
N SER A 32 19.09 10.33 1.78
CA SER A 32 19.59 8.99 1.53
C SER A 32 19.53 8.18 2.82
N GLY A 33 18.95 6.97 2.75
CA GLY A 33 19.21 5.94 3.75
C GLY A 33 18.00 5.47 4.56
N GLU A 34 16.95 4.99 3.90
CA GLU A 34 16.01 4.04 4.50
C GLU A 34 15.83 2.87 3.52
N ALA A 35 16.83 1.99 3.48
CA ALA A 35 16.56 0.58 3.29
C ALA A 35 16.59 0.00 4.69
N GLU A 36 15.43 0.01 5.33
CA GLU A 36 15.20 -0.71 6.57
C GLU A 36 15.61 -2.17 6.36
N ASP A 37 16.64 -2.56 7.11
CA ASP A 37 17.05 -3.92 7.37
C ASP A 37 15.86 -4.66 8.03
N SER A 38 14.98 -5.21 7.19
CA SER A 38 13.91 -6.12 7.60
C SER A 38 14.31 -7.55 7.27
N SER A 39 15.21 -8.10 8.07
CA SER A 39 15.28 -9.54 8.31
C SER A 39 15.42 -9.69 9.82
N PRO A 40 14.36 -10.13 10.51
CA PRO A 40 14.19 -11.57 10.62
C PRO A 40 12.72 -11.99 10.85
N GLU A 41 12.00 -12.46 9.84
CA GLU A 41 10.87 -13.39 10.06
C GLU A 41 10.87 -14.46 8.98
N GLU A 42 11.55 -15.54 9.30
CA GLU A 42 11.30 -16.85 8.73
C GLU A 42 9.79 -17.15 8.82
N ASP A 43 9.16 -17.37 7.66
CA ASP A 43 8.01 -18.25 7.48
C ASP A 43 6.73 -18.00 8.28
N LEU A 44 6.24 -16.75 8.37
CA LEU A 44 4.79 -16.56 8.57
C LEU A 44 4.06 -16.82 7.26
N VAL A 45 4.05 -18.08 6.84
CA VAL A 45 3.24 -18.53 5.72
C VAL A 45 1.79 -18.31 6.09
N CYS A 46 1.19 -17.29 5.49
CA CYS A 46 -0.17 -16.90 5.82
C CYS A 46 -1.13 -18.10 5.77
N CYS A 47 -1.97 -18.19 6.81
CA CYS A 47 -3.02 -19.18 6.99
C CYS A 47 -2.53 -20.64 6.98
N LYS A 48 -2.47 -21.28 5.79
CA LYS A 48 -2.37 -22.74 5.63
C LYS A 48 -1.19 -23.22 4.80
N GLY A 49 -0.22 -22.37 4.50
CA GLY A 49 0.88 -22.79 3.62
C GLY A 49 0.60 -22.65 2.12
N VAL A 50 -0.63 -22.25 1.75
CA VAL A 50 -1.11 -22.25 0.36
C VAL A 50 -1.20 -20.81 -0.17
N VAL A 51 -0.61 -20.59 -1.33
CA VAL A 51 -0.47 -19.28 -1.95
C VAL A 51 -0.92 -19.25 -3.41
N HIS A 52 -1.22 -18.05 -3.88
CA HIS A 52 -1.36 -17.71 -5.29
C HIS A 52 -0.15 -16.90 -5.71
N ILE A 53 0.51 -17.34 -6.77
CA ILE A 53 1.78 -16.76 -7.24
C ILE A 53 1.53 -16.09 -8.57
N ALA A 54 1.61 -14.77 -8.61
CA ALA A 54 1.64 -14.01 -9.85
C ALA A 54 3.10 -13.84 -10.29
N TYR A 55 3.41 -14.19 -11.53
CA TYR A 55 4.77 -14.11 -12.07
C TYR A 55 4.76 -13.61 -13.52
N ARG A 56 5.88 -13.08 -14.00
CA ARG A 56 6.05 -12.73 -15.42
C ARG A 56 6.67 -13.90 -16.19
N GLY A 57 6.08 -14.22 -17.34
CA GLY A 57 6.63 -15.20 -18.28
C GLY A 57 7.95 -14.71 -18.86
N ILE A 58 8.93 -15.61 -19.01
CA ILE A 58 10.27 -15.23 -19.49
C ILE A 58 10.27 -14.90 -20.98
N ALA A 59 9.42 -15.55 -21.76
CA ALA A 59 9.42 -15.43 -23.22
C ALA A 59 8.57 -14.25 -23.71
N ASP A 60 7.50 -13.92 -22.99
CA ASP A 60 6.42 -13.06 -23.46
C ASP A 60 6.10 -11.92 -22.49
N ASP A 61 6.77 -11.88 -21.33
CA ASP A 61 6.61 -10.87 -20.27
C ASP A 61 5.18 -10.71 -19.72
N ARG A 62 4.23 -11.58 -20.09
CA ARG A 62 2.85 -11.50 -19.61
C ARG A 62 2.78 -11.94 -18.16
N MET A 63 1.80 -11.40 -17.45
CA MET A 63 1.52 -11.79 -16.09
C MET A 63 0.70 -13.08 -16.10
N TYR A 64 1.23 -14.10 -15.44
CA TYR A 64 0.59 -15.38 -15.20
C TYR A 64 0.24 -15.51 -13.72
N LEU A 65 -0.79 -16.30 -13.41
CA LEU A 65 -1.21 -16.57 -12.04
C LEU A 65 -1.30 -18.07 -11.82
N SER A 66 -0.51 -18.55 -10.86
CA SER A 66 -0.51 -19.93 -10.40
C SER A 66 -1.31 -20.04 -9.11
N TYR A 67 -2.42 -20.78 -9.15
CA TYR A 67 -3.31 -20.94 -8.01
C TYR A 67 -2.91 -22.12 -7.12
N SER A 68 -3.26 -22.03 -5.84
CA SER A 68 -3.15 -23.10 -4.84
C SER A 68 -1.80 -23.82 -4.78
N ARG A 69 -0.70 -23.05 -4.77
CA ARG A 69 0.67 -23.56 -4.65
C ARG A 69 1.12 -23.61 -3.20
N GLN A 70 2.02 -24.53 -2.86
CA GLN A 70 2.64 -24.50 -1.55
C GLN A 70 3.72 -23.41 -1.48
N TRP A 71 3.92 -22.80 -0.31
CA TRP A 71 4.98 -21.81 -0.08
C TRP A 71 6.37 -22.31 -0.48
N ASN A 72 6.66 -23.59 -0.20
CA ASN A 72 7.93 -24.23 -0.58
C ASN A 72 8.16 -24.34 -2.10
N GLU A 73 7.11 -24.17 -2.92
CA GLU A 73 7.22 -24.16 -4.38
C GLU A 73 7.65 -22.79 -4.93
N ILE A 74 7.63 -21.73 -4.12
CA ILE A 74 7.98 -20.36 -4.56
C ILE A 74 9.41 -20.29 -5.11
N ARG A 75 10.34 -21.08 -4.56
CA ARG A 75 11.74 -21.17 -5.03
C ARG A 75 11.90 -21.57 -6.50
N PHE A 76 10.88 -22.20 -7.10
CA PHE A 76 10.89 -22.57 -8.52
C PHE A 76 10.50 -21.42 -9.44
N PHE A 77 9.94 -20.34 -8.89
CA PHE A 77 9.58 -19.14 -9.64
C PHE A 77 10.74 -18.14 -9.62
N ARG A 78 10.93 -17.42 -10.73
CA ARG A 78 11.90 -16.32 -10.79
C ARG A 78 11.43 -15.18 -9.89
N ALA A 79 12.34 -14.61 -9.11
CA ALA A 79 12.04 -13.48 -8.21
C ALA A 79 11.60 -12.19 -8.96
N ASN A 80 12.01 -12.04 -10.22
CA ASN A 80 11.70 -10.85 -11.01
C ASN A 80 10.20 -10.73 -11.28
N GLY A 81 9.57 -9.71 -10.69
CA GLY A 81 8.14 -9.43 -10.86
C GLY A 81 7.23 -10.46 -10.17
N LEU A 82 7.77 -11.23 -9.23
CA LEU A 82 7.02 -12.17 -8.41
C LEU A 82 6.14 -11.43 -7.41
N ARG A 83 4.87 -11.81 -7.32
CA ARG A 83 3.95 -11.35 -6.27
C ARG A 83 3.26 -12.56 -5.68
N VAL A 84 3.31 -12.69 -4.35
CA VAL A 84 2.75 -13.86 -3.67
C VAL A 84 1.61 -13.41 -2.78
N PHE A 85 0.47 -14.08 -2.92
CA PHE A 85 -0.75 -13.80 -2.16
C PHE A 85 -1.16 -15.03 -1.38
N CYS A 86 -1.69 -14.84 -0.18
CA CYS A 86 -2.29 -15.91 0.59
C CYS A 86 -3.58 -16.41 -0.09
N ALA A 87 -3.77 -17.73 -0.21
CA ALA A 87 -4.96 -18.25 -0.88
C ALA A 87 -6.26 -17.99 -0.09
N ASP A 88 -6.18 -17.98 1.25
CA ASP A 88 -7.33 -17.75 2.12
C ASP A 88 -7.63 -16.25 2.29
N CYS A 89 -6.70 -15.47 2.86
CA CYS A 89 -6.97 -14.07 3.20
C CYS A 89 -6.61 -13.06 2.09
N ARG A 90 -6.00 -13.52 0.99
CA ARG A 90 -5.57 -12.68 -0.16
C ARG A 90 -4.59 -11.55 0.17
N HIS A 91 -4.07 -11.51 1.40
CA HIS A 91 -3.01 -10.58 1.76
C HIS A 91 -1.74 -10.88 0.97
N ARG A 92 -0.98 -9.83 0.65
CA ARG A 92 0.29 -9.94 -0.05
C ARG A 92 1.36 -10.39 0.93
N VAL A 93 2.01 -11.51 0.64
CA VAL A 93 3.09 -12.06 1.47
C VAL A 93 4.45 -11.63 0.92
N LEU A 94 4.57 -11.49 -0.41
CA LEU A 94 5.80 -11.07 -1.12
C LEU A 94 5.48 -10.08 -2.24
#